data_AF-A0A0Q7F967-F1
#
_entry.id   AF-A0A0Q7F967-F1
#
_cell.length_a   1.000
_cell.length_b   1.000
_cell.length_c   1.000
_cell.angle_alpha   90.00
_cell.angle_beta   90.00
_cell.angle_gamma   90.00
#
_symmetry.space_group_name_H-M   'P 1'
#
loop_
_entity.id
_entity.type
_entity.pdbx_description
1 polymer ?
#
loop_
_entity_poly.entity_id
_entity_poly.type
_entity_poly.pdbx_seq_one_letter_code
_entity_poly.pdbx_strand_id
1 'polypeptide(L)' 'MQAQAKNLAREHIIALETAIAEVERLSAEVADGGEAYPVGVREIARRMAADCEANGNTIRALVGRS' A
#
# COMPACT_ATOMS: atom_id res chain seq x y z
N MET A 1 -25.81 16.32 -4.75
CA MET A 1 -24.89 16.19 -3.61
C MET A 1 -24.43 14.75 -3.38
N GLN A 2 -25.32 13.75 -3.27
CA GLN A 2 -24.90 12.35 -3.02
C GLN A 2 -23.97 11.74 -4.09
N ALA A 3 -24.19 12.03 -5.37
CA ALA A 3 -23.33 11.51 -6.45
C ALA A 3 -21.89 12.07 -6.39
N GLN A 4 -21.72 13.36 -6.07
CA GLN A 4 -20.38 13.96 -5.89
C GLN A 4 -19.65 13.35 -4.69
N ALA A 5 -20.35 13.12 -3.57
CA ALA A 5 -19.74 12.47 -2.40
C ALA A 5 -19.27 11.04 -2.70
N LYS A 6 -20.04 10.27 -3.49
CA LYS A 6 -19.64 8.92 -3.93
C LYS A 6 -18.42 8.95 -4.86
N ASN A 7 -18.35 9.91 -5.78
CA ASN A 7 -17.20 10.06 -6.68
C ASN A 7 -15.93 10.41 -5.90
N LEU A 8 -16.00 11.38 -4.98
CA LEU A 8 -14.86 11.76 -4.14
C LEU A 8 -14.36 10.59 -3.28
N ALA A 9 -15.27 9.81 -2.70
CA ALA A 9 -14.89 8.61 -1.94
C ALA A 9 -14.14 7.60 -2.81
N ARG A 10 -14.57 7.40 -4.07
CA ARG A 10 -13.88 6.51 -5.02
C ARG A 10 -12.49 7.02 -5.37
N GLU A 11 -12.32 8.33 -5.57
CA GLU A 11 -11.02 8.95 -5.81
C GLU A 11 -10.07 8.74 -4.62
N HIS A 12 -10.55 8.92 -3.38
CA HIS A 12 -9.75 8.66 -2.19
C HIS A 12 -9.32 7.20 -2.06
N ILE A 13 -10.20 6.26 -2.42
CA ILE A 13 -9.85 4.83 -2.43
C ILE A 13 -8.74 4.54 -3.44
N ILE A 14 -8.83 5.09 -4.65
CA ILE A 14 -7.79 4.92 -5.68
C ILE A 14 -6.45 5.55 -5.24
N ALA A 15 -6.52 6.73 -4.61
CA ALA A 15 -5.34 7.39 -4.07
C ALA A 15 -4.69 6.55 -2.95
N LEU A 16 -5.50 5.93 -2.08
CA LEU A 16 -5.02 5.03 -1.04
C LEU A 16 -4.38 3.78 -1.62
N GLU A 17 -4.99 3.13 -2.62
CA GLU A 17 -4.40 1.96 -3.30
C GLU A 17 -3.05 2.30 -3.92
N THR A 18 -2.94 3.48 -4.54
CA THR A 18 -1.69 3.96 -5.14
C THR A 18 -0.62 4.20 -4.06
N ALA A 19 -0.99 4.81 -2.94
CA ALA A 19 -0.06 5.05 -1.83
C ALA A 19 0.42 3.74 -1.20
N ILE A 20 -0.47 2.76 -1.02
CA ILE A 20 -0.10 1.44 -0.47
C ILE A 20 0.87 0.73 -1.39
N ALA A 21 0.65 0.75 -2.70
CA ALA A 21 1.55 0.13 -3.68
C ALA A 21 2.94 0.80 -3.69
N GLU A 22 2.99 2.12 -3.51
CA GLU A 22 4.27 2.83 -3.42
C GLU A 22 5.03 2.51 -2.13
N VAL A 23 4.32 2.41 -1.00
CA VAL A 23 4.91 1.97 0.27
C VAL A 23 5.42 0.54 0.15
N GLU A 24 4.65 -0.38 -0.44
CA GLU A 24 5.06 -1.75 -0.72
C GLU A 24 6.38 -1.78 -1.51
N ARG A 25 6.43 -1.07 -2.64
CA ARG A 25 7.61 -0.99 -3.52
C ARG A 25 8.85 -0.47 -2.78
N LEU A 26 8.73 0.68 -2.11
CA LEU A 26 9.84 1.27 -1.37
C LEU A 26 10.31 0.37 -0.22
N SER A 27 9.36 -0.30 0.44
CA SER A 27 9.66 -1.22 1.54
C SER A 27 10.42 -2.45 1.04
N ALA A 28 10.06 -2.97 -0.13
CA ALA A 28 10.79 -4.07 -0.76
C ALA A 28 12.22 -3.65 -1.13
N GLU A 29 12.40 -2.47 -1.73
CA GLU A 29 13.72 -1.94 -2.09
C GLU A 29 14.63 -1.77 -0.86
N VAL A 30 14.10 -1.23 0.25
CA VAL A 30 14.85 -1.10 1.50
C VAL A 30 15.17 -2.47 2.09
N ALA A 31 14.21 -3.41 2.09
CA ALA A 31 14.41 -4.75 2.63
C ALA A 31 15.51 -5.53 1.90
N ASP A 32 15.65 -5.30 0.59
CA ASP A 32 16.57 -6.00 -0.31
C ASP A 32 17.91 -5.28 -0.50
N GLY A 33 18.06 -4.03 -0.07
CA GLY A 33 19.29 -3.23 -0.19
C GLY A 33 20.50 -3.70 0.62
N GLY A 34 20.45 -4.88 1.26
CA GLY A 34 21.59 -5.52 1.90
C GLY A 34 22.25 -4.67 3.00
N GLU A 35 23.57 -4.52 2.94
CA GLU A 35 24.34 -3.76 3.94
C GLU A 35 24.18 -2.23 3.81
N ALA A 36 23.53 -1.73 2.75
CA ALA A 36 23.26 -0.30 2.59
C ALA A 36 22.26 0.23 3.63
N TYR A 37 21.50 -0.65 4.28
CA TYR A 37 20.49 -0.29 5.28
C TYR A 37 20.69 -1.06 6.59
N PRO A 38 20.45 -0.41 7.76
CA PRO A 38 20.53 -1.08 9.05
C PRO A 38 19.58 -2.29 9.14
N VAL A 39 20.02 -3.37 9.80
CA VAL A 39 19.25 -4.61 9.89
C VAL A 39 17.83 -4.41 10.43
N GLY A 40 17.65 -3.62 11.49
CA GLY A 40 16.32 -3.33 12.05
C GLY A 40 15.41 -2.56 11.09
N VAL A 41 15.97 -1.68 10.26
CA VAL A 41 15.21 -0.96 9.22
C VAL A 41 14.75 -1.93 8.13
N ARG A 42 15.61 -2.85 7.70
CA ARG A 42 15.27 -3.88 6.71
C ARG A 42 14.19 -4.84 7.21
N GLU A 43 14.24 -5.21 8.49
CA GLU A 43 13.22 -6.07 9.09
C GLU A 43 11.85 -5.40 9.13
N ILE A 44 11.80 -4.12 9.51
CA ILE A 44 10.56 -3.33 9.48
C ILE A 44 10.05 -3.20 8.04
N ALA A 45 10.94 -2.88 7.09
CA ALA A 45 10.58 -2.75 5.69
C ALA A 45 10.03 -4.06 5.11
N ARG A 46 10.63 -5.21 5.44
CA ARG A 46 10.14 -6.52 4.99
C ARG A 46 8.73 -6.82 5.49
N ARG A 47 8.41 -6.48 6.75
CA ARG A 47 7.06 -6.62 7.31
C ARG A 47 6.08 -5.66 6.65
N MET A 48 6.48 -4.40 6.48
CA MET A 48 5.68 -3.37 5.85
C MET A 48 5.34 -3.71 4.40
N ALA A 49 6.27 -4.27 3.62
CA ALA A 49 6.00 -4.74 2.27
C ALA A 49 4.90 -5.83 2.25
N ALA A 50 5.02 -6.85 3.10
CA ALA A 50 4.03 -7.93 3.20
C ALA A 50 2.65 -7.41 3.67
N ASP A 51 2.63 -6.52 4.65
CA ASP A 51 1.39 -5.92 5.16
C ASP A 51 0.71 -5.05 4.09
N CYS A 52 1.48 -4.25 3.35
CA CYS A 52 0.98 -3.42 2.26
C CYS A 52 0.42 -4.27 1.10
N GLU A 53 1.11 -5.33 0.71
CA GLU A 53 0.62 -6.27 -0.31
C GLU A 53 -0.74 -6.87 0.10
N ALA A 54 -0.82 -7.41 1.34
CA ALA A 54 -2.04 -8.02 1.85
C ALA A 54 -3.21 -7.02 1.95
N ASN A 55 -2.94 -5.82 2.47
CA ASN A 55 -3.95 -4.77 2.61
C ASN A 55 -4.40 -4.22 1.24
N GLY A 56 -3.46 -4.01 0.31
CA GLY A 56 -3.76 -3.55 -1.05
C GLY A 56 -4.64 -4.54 -1.81
N ASN A 57 -4.31 -5.84 -1.72
CA ASN A 57 -5.14 -6.91 -2.30
C ASN A 57 -6.54 -6.96 -1.69
N THR A 58 -6.63 -6.80 -0.37
CA THR A 58 -7.92 -6.78 0.34
C THR A 58 -8.78 -5.60 -0.10
N ILE A 59 -8.23 -4.38 -0.16
CA ILE A 59 -8.95 -3.17 -0.60
C ILE A 59 -9.46 -3.36 -2.02
N ARG A 60 -8.60 -3.81 -2.94
CA ARG A 60 -8.99 -4.04 -4.34
C ARG A 60 -10.13 -5.03 -4.48
N ALA A 61 -10.10 -6.10 -3.68
CA ALA A 61 -11.17 -7.10 -3.63
C ALA A 61 -12.46 -6.57 -3.00
N LEU A 62 -12.41 -5.61 -2.07
CA LEU A 62 -13.60 -4.95 -1.52
C LEU A 62 -14.23 -4.03 -2.58
N VAL A 63 -13.40 -3.24 -3.28
CA VAL A 63 -13.83 -2.25 -4.28
C VAL A 63 -14.39 -2.91 -5.54
N GLY A 64 -13.80 -4.01 -6.00
CA GLY A 64 -14.27 -4.75 -7.18
C GLY A 64 -15.66 -5.40 -7.01
N ARG A 65 -16.19 -5.47 -5.79
CA ARG A 65 -17.50 -6.07 -5.48
C ARG A 65 -18.61 -5.05 -5.29
N SER A 66 -18.29 -3.76 -5.20
CA SER A 66 -19.20 -2.64 -4.90
C SER A 66 -19.46 -1.78 -6.13
#